data_AF-A0A2N6QP89-F1
#
_entry.id   AF-A0A2N6QP89-F1
#
_cell.length_a   1.000
_cell.length_b   1.000
_cell.length_c   1.000
_cell.angle_alpha   90.00
_cell.angle_beta   90.00
_cell.angle_gamma   90.00
#
_symmetry.space_group_name_H-M   'P 1'
#
loop_
_entity.id
_entity.type
_entity.pdbx_description
1 polymer ?
#
loop_
_entity_poly.entity_id
_entity_poly.type
_entity_poly.pdbx_seq_one_letter_code
_entity_poly.pdbx_strand_id
1 'polypeptide(L)'
;MKTKTIEDIEGKLVDIKNSLDAFRKYHRDNATDMNALSYGGESEYSLNGLVCGVRNIVRDLEFITKSHNLFIKLSSSNDRASILSHLANLYSYIQNRNTSSIATEIDSLKTILRPYNIRTRQESFVEFNTAIDDLTRKANALQDEIDKVQESLSNSESMYSKMEDEEKKYQNLLNSLEKKKDSFISDFETFKTEVSDFRDLASNAIANEKQVKDKLDSVKSAEEIFNTFIQKIDDREVQLEGQNEKTNSYQEKLTSFSKQHSESLEEISKLIKKSKQALQYTTAAGISAAFQTQYEDAKDNRNTLPWLIASVSFLVLTIGIGSWIVGGWGIDTTNAQEHLYSLIGRLSMLPLTITASIFCANQYIKQKNIIEDYAYKAVLSKSIIAFSEELRKKDDNEYSEYISTVLKEIHQDPLRKRSKSKEEMSLKEGNPTLEVISKLEELLKVIVKTKTIE
;
A
#
# COMPACT_ATOMS: atom_id res chain seq x y z
N MET A 1 -83.32 -133.73 21.04
CA MET A 1 -82.34 -133.50 22.12
C MET A 1 -80.97 -133.38 21.48
N LYS A 2 -80.22 -132.32 21.81
CA LYS A 2 -78.89 -132.08 21.23
C LYS A 2 -77.88 -133.03 21.87
N THR A 3 -77.03 -133.65 21.06
CA THR A 3 -76.01 -134.57 21.58
C THR A 3 -74.78 -133.79 22.05
N LYS A 4 -74.09 -134.30 23.08
CA LYS A 4 -72.87 -133.67 23.62
C LYS A 4 -71.82 -133.37 22.53
N THR A 5 -71.63 -134.28 21.58
CA THR A 5 -70.72 -134.10 20.44
C THR A 5 -71.08 -132.93 19.52
N ILE A 6 -72.36 -132.54 19.40
CA ILE A 6 -72.78 -131.38 18.59
C ILE A 6 -72.48 -130.07 19.32
N GLU A 7 -72.68 -130.05 20.64
CA GLU A 7 -72.30 -128.91 21.49
C GLU A 7 -70.79 -128.69 21.49
N ASP A 8 -70.01 -129.77 21.56
CA ASP A 8 -68.55 -129.70 21.53
C ASP A 8 -68.03 -129.21 20.16
N ILE A 9 -68.69 -129.60 19.06
CA ILE A 9 -68.41 -129.04 17.72
C ILE A 9 -68.68 -127.54 17.71
N GLU A 10 -69.84 -127.07 18.19
CA GLU A 10 -70.14 -125.64 18.23
C GLU A 10 -69.15 -124.84 19.08
N GLY A 11 -68.76 -125.35 20.24
CA GLY A 11 -67.74 -124.74 21.07
C GLY A 11 -66.43 -124.58 20.31
N LYS A 12 -66.00 -125.62 19.58
CA LYS A 12 -64.78 -125.58 18.78
C LYS A 12 -64.87 -124.62 17.59
N LEU A 13 -66.05 -124.43 16.98
CA LEU A 13 -66.24 -123.43 15.92
C LEU A 13 -66.01 -122.01 16.43
N VAL A 14 -66.47 -121.69 17.64
CA VAL A 14 -66.23 -120.38 18.29
C VAL A 14 -64.74 -120.17 18.55
N ASP A 15 -64.06 -121.17 19.09
CA ASP A 15 -62.61 -121.14 19.32
C ASP A 15 -61.81 -120.84 18.03
N ILE A 16 -62.16 -121.53 16.93
CA ILE A 16 -61.54 -121.35 15.62
C ILE A 16 -61.77 -119.94 15.09
N LYS A 17 -63.01 -119.44 15.18
CA LYS A 17 -63.36 -118.10 14.68
C LYS A 17 -62.55 -117.00 15.37
N ASN A 18 -62.43 -117.08 16.69
CA ASN A 18 -61.65 -116.12 17.48
C ASN A 18 -60.15 -116.17 17.15
N SER A 19 -59.61 -117.38 16.90
CA SER A 19 -58.18 -117.54 16.58
C SER A 19 -57.84 -117.16 15.14
N LEU A 20 -58.79 -117.28 14.21
CA LEU A 20 -58.58 -117.03 12.79
C LEU A 20 -58.28 -115.55 12.48
N ASP A 21 -58.93 -114.62 13.18
CA ASP A 21 -58.68 -113.19 12.98
C ASP A 21 -57.29 -112.78 13.48
N ALA A 22 -56.81 -113.38 14.58
CA ALA A 22 -55.45 -113.21 15.07
C ALA A 22 -54.40 -113.77 14.08
N PHE A 23 -54.68 -114.93 13.49
CA PHE A 23 -53.86 -115.51 12.42
C PHE A 23 -53.76 -114.58 11.21
N ARG A 24 -54.90 -114.05 10.72
CA ARG A 24 -54.94 -113.13 9.57
C ARG A 24 -54.18 -111.84 9.84
N LYS A 25 -54.36 -111.25 11.03
CA LYS A 25 -53.67 -110.01 11.41
C LYS A 25 -52.16 -110.19 11.42
N TYR A 26 -51.66 -111.27 12.03
CA TYR A 26 -50.24 -111.57 12.10
C TYR A 26 -49.56 -111.60 10.72
N HIS A 27 -50.14 -112.30 9.75
CA HIS A 27 -49.55 -112.37 8.41
C HIS A 27 -49.62 -111.03 7.66
N ARG A 28 -50.60 -110.17 7.96
CA ARG A 28 -50.74 -108.85 7.31
C ARG A 28 -49.64 -107.92 7.79
N ASP A 29 -49.42 -107.92 9.09
CA ASP A 29 -48.45 -107.03 9.74
C ASP A 29 -47.00 -107.42 9.40
N ASN A 30 -46.75 -108.68 9.02
CA ASN A 30 -45.43 -109.18 8.61
C ASN A 30 -45.20 -109.19 7.08
N ALA A 31 -45.92 -108.35 6.33
CA ALA A 31 -45.71 -108.11 4.90
C ALA A 31 -45.64 -109.37 4.02
N THR A 32 -46.31 -110.46 4.41
CA THR A 32 -46.41 -111.65 3.56
C THR A 32 -47.39 -111.37 2.42
N ASP A 33 -47.05 -111.73 1.18
CA ASP A 33 -48.02 -111.64 0.08
C ASP A 33 -49.22 -112.55 0.39
N MET A 34 -50.34 -111.90 0.72
CA MET A 34 -51.55 -112.56 1.15
C MET A 34 -52.29 -113.29 0.02
N ASN A 35 -51.96 -112.97 -1.23
CA ASN A 35 -52.65 -113.46 -2.41
C ASN A 35 -51.79 -114.44 -3.23
N ALA A 36 -50.50 -114.56 -2.93
CA ALA A 36 -49.63 -115.57 -3.54
C ALA A 36 -50.14 -116.99 -3.28
N LEU A 37 -50.20 -117.79 -4.34
CA LEU A 37 -50.60 -119.19 -4.33
C LEU A 37 -49.41 -120.07 -3.92
N SER A 38 -49.45 -120.67 -2.73
CA SER A 38 -48.25 -121.32 -2.14
C SER A 38 -48.54 -122.50 -1.23
N TYR A 39 -49.81 -122.84 -0.99
CA TYR A 39 -50.20 -123.87 -0.03
C TYR A 39 -51.24 -124.81 -0.63
N GLY A 40 -51.26 -126.08 -0.19
CA GLY A 40 -52.10 -127.14 -0.76
C GLY A 40 -51.28 -128.12 -1.60
N GLY A 41 -51.91 -129.20 -2.04
CA GLY A 41 -51.24 -130.27 -2.80
C GLY A 41 -50.75 -129.81 -4.18
N GLU A 42 -51.42 -128.80 -4.75
CA GLU A 42 -51.14 -128.20 -6.05
C GLU A 42 -50.78 -126.70 -5.92
N SER A 43 -50.48 -126.23 -4.70
CA SER A 43 -50.28 -124.81 -4.38
C SER A 43 -51.51 -123.92 -4.68
N GLU A 44 -52.71 -124.47 -4.56
CA GLU A 44 -53.98 -123.85 -4.93
C GLU A 44 -54.50 -122.79 -3.94
N TYR A 45 -53.90 -122.69 -2.75
CA TYR A 45 -54.31 -121.73 -1.72
C TYR A 45 -53.30 -120.60 -1.52
N SER A 46 -53.83 -119.39 -1.40
CA SER A 46 -53.17 -118.25 -0.78
C SER A 46 -53.53 -118.13 0.70
N LEU A 47 -52.83 -117.29 1.46
CA LEU A 47 -53.18 -117.02 2.86
C LEU A 47 -54.62 -116.49 3.02
N ASN A 48 -55.04 -115.56 2.15
CA ASN A 48 -56.44 -115.13 2.10
C ASN A 48 -57.36 -116.29 1.69
N GLY A 49 -56.95 -117.13 0.74
CA GLY A 49 -57.67 -118.33 0.32
C GLY A 49 -57.91 -119.32 1.47
N LEU A 50 -56.90 -119.58 2.30
CA LEU A 50 -57.00 -120.44 3.49
C LEU A 50 -57.93 -119.84 4.55
N VAL A 51 -57.79 -118.54 4.84
CA VAL A 51 -58.69 -117.85 5.77
C VAL A 51 -60.15 -117.94 5.30
N CYS A 52 -60.40 -117.74 4.01
CA CYS A 52 -61.73 -117.92 3.43
C CYS A 52 -62.19 -119.39 3.50
N GLY A 53 -61.30 -120.35 3.24
CA GLY A 53 -61.57 -121.78 3.33
C GLY A 53 -62.02 -122.21 4.74
N VAL A 54 -61.31 -121.77 5.78
CA VAL A 54 -61.69 -122.00 7.19
C VAL A 54 -63.04 -121.36 7.50
N ARG A 55 -63.26 -120.10 7.10
CA ARG A 55 -64.56 -119.41 7.33
C ARG A 55 -65.72 -120.15 6.68
N ASN A 56 -65.54 -120.69 5.48
CA ASN A 56 -66.57 -121.46 4.80
C ASN A 56 -66.89 -122.75 5.54
N ILE A 57 -65.87 -123.49 6.02
CA ILE A 57 -66.08 -124.70 6.83
C ILE A 57 -66.81 -124.37 8.13
N VAL A 58 -66.43 -123.29 8.81
CA VAL A 58 -67.10 -122.83 10.05
C VAL A 58 -68.57 -122.52 9.77
N ARG A 59 -68.87 -121.78 8.70
CA ARG A 59 -70.24 -121.44 8.32
C ARG A 59 -71.08 -122.69 7.99
N ASP A 60 -70.52 -123.63 7.22
CA ASP A 60 -71.22 -124.88 6.87
C ASP A 60 -71.56 -125.69 8.13
N LEU A 61 -70.61 -125.78 9.06
CA LEU A 61 -70.80 -126.51 10.30
C LEU A 61 -71.74 -125.77 11.26
N GLU A 62 -71.71 -124.44 11.34
CA GLU A 62 -72.69 -123.66 12.10
C GLU A 62 -74.12 -123.88 11.58
N PHE A 63 -74.30 -124.02 10.26
CA PHE A 63 -75.60 -124.32 9.68
C PHE A 63 -76.10 -125.72 10.09
N ILE A 64 -75.24 -126.73 10.02
CA ILE A 64 -75.65 -128.11 10.32
C ILE A 64 -75.84 -128.34 11.83
N THR A 65 -75.05 -127.69 12.70
CA THR A 65 -75.21 -127.78 14.15
C THR A 65 -76.48 -127.07 14.65
N LYS A 66 -76.84 -125.91 14.05
CA LYS A 66 -78.15 -125.26 14.28
C LYS A 66 -79.30 -126.20 13.93
N SER A 67 -79.15 -126.97 12.85
CA SER A 67 -80.12 -127.99 12.42
C SER A 67 -79.85 -129.37 13.08
N HIS A 68 -79.65 -129.40 14.41
CA HIS A 68 -79.14 -130.59 15.12
C HIS A 68 -79.93 -131.89 14.86
N ASN A 69 -81.25 -131.82 14.68
CA ASN A 69 -82.07 -133.02 14.38
C ASN A 69 -81.74 -133.60 13.00
N LEU A 70 -81.49 -132.74 12.01
CA LEU A 70 -81.04 -133.14 10.69
C LEU A 70 -79.61 -133.67 10.73
N PHE A 71 -78.73 -133.04 11.51
CA PHE A 71 -77.36 -133.51 11.66
C PHE A 71 -77.31 -134.92 12.24
N ILE A 72 -78.11 -135.20 13.29
CA ILE A 72 -78.23 -136.54 13.88
C ILE A 72 -78.78 -137.54 12.86
N LYS A 73 -79.74 -137.15 12.01
CA LYS A 73 -80.30 -138.02 10.97
C LYS A 73 -79.29 -138.37 9.87
N LEU A 74 -78.39 -137.45 9.55
CA LEU A 74 -77.41 -137.60 8.46
C LEU A 74 -76.06 -138.16 8.92
N SER A 75 -75.79 -138.23 10.22
CA SER A 75 -74.48 -138.60 10.76
C SER A 75 -74.56 -139.63 11.89
N SER A 76 -73.56 -140.49 11.97
CA SER A 76 -73.32 -141.35 13.12
C SER A 76 -72.57 -140.61 14.24
N SER A 77 -72.49 -141.22 15.43
CA SER A 77 -71.66 -140.68 16.51
C SER A 77 -70.17 -140.64 16.14
N ASN A 78 -69.71 -141.59 15.31
CA ASN A 78 -68.32 -141.65 14.84
C ASN A 78 -68.03 -140.51 13.85
N ASP A 79 -68.97 -140.19 12.95
CA ASP A 79 -68.81 -139.09 12.00
C ASP A 79 -68.68 -137.76 12.72
N ARG A 80 -69.51 -137.52 13.75
CA ARG A 80 -69.43 -136.31 14.58
C ARG A 80 -68.14 -136.25 15.40
N ALA A 81 -67.68 -137.38 15.93
CA ALA A 81 -66.40 -137.45 16.63
C ALA A 81 -65.21 -137.17 15.70
N SER A 82 -65.25 -137.67 14.45
CA SER A 82 -64.25 -137.40 13.43
C SER A 82 -64.20 -135.91 13.06
N ILE A 83 -65.37 -135.29 12.80
CA ILE A 83 -65.46 -133.84 12.57
C ILE A 83 -64.84 -133.06 13.72
N LEU A 84 -65.21 -133.39 14.96
CA LEU A 84 -64.68 -132.71 16.15
C LEU A 84 -63.14 -132.84 16.25
N SER A 85 -62.58 -134.01 15.95
CA SER A 85 -61.13 -134.24 15.94
C SER A 85 -60.42 -133.37 14.92
N HIS A 86 -60.94 -133.30 13.68
CA HIS A 86 -60.36 -132.46 12.64
C HIS A 86 -60.46 -130.96 12.97
N LEU A 87 -61.55 -130.53 13.60
CA LEU A 87 -61.68 -129.15 14.10
C LEU A 87 -60.68 -128.84 15.23
N ALA A 88 -60.41 -129.79 16.11
CA ALA A 88 -59.41 -129.63 17.17
C ALA A 88 -57.99 -129.46 16.59
N ASN A 89 -57.64 -130.26 15.58
CA ASN A 89 -56.39 -130.13 14.85
C ASN A 89 -56.30 -128.77 14.12
N LEU A 90 -57.34 -128.41 13.37
CA LEU A 90 -57.41 -127.14 12.66
C LEU A 90 -57.22 -125.96 13.60
N TYR A 91 -57.88 -125.96 14.76
CA TYR A 91 -57.69 -124.95 15.79
C TYR A 91 -56.24 -124.86 16.26
N SER A 92 -55.62 -126.00 16.58
CA SER A 92 -54.22 -126.05 17.01
C SER A 92 -53.27 -125.51 15.92
N TYR A 93 -53.49 -125.87 14.66
CA TYR A 93 -52.67 -125.40 13.55
C TYR A 93 -52.84 -123.91 13.27
N ILE A 94 -54.03 -123.34 13.46
CA ILE A 94 -54.26 -121.89 13.40
C ILE A 94 -53.49 -121.17 14.50
N GLN A 95 -53.52 -121.69 15.73
CA GLN A 95 -52.77 -121.10 16.84
C GLN A 95 -51.25 -121.16 16.62
N ASN A 96 -50.77 -122.30 16.15
CA ASN A 96 -49.35 -122.55 15.85
C ASN A 96 -48.90 -121.97 14.50
N ARG A 97 -49.82 -121.37 13.73
CA ARG A 97 -49.57 -120.73 12.42
C ARG A 97 -48.96 -121.68 11.39
N ASN A 98 -49.34 -122.96 11.45
CA ASN A 98 -48.88 -123.95 10.49
C ASN A 98 -49.78 -123.94 9.26
N THR A 99 -49.45 -123.06 8.30
CA THR A 99 -50.24 -122.81 7.09
C THR A 99 -50.43 -124.05 6.22
N SER A 100 -49.42 -124.92 6.11
CA SER A 100 -49.51 -126.15 5.32
C SER A 100 -50.45 -127.17 5.95
N SER A 101 -50.38 -127.35 7.27
CA SER A 101 -51.31 -128.26 7.97
C SER A 101 -52.75 -127.73 8.01
N ILE A 102 -52.94 -126.39 8.01
CA ILE A 102 -54.26 -125.79 7.85
C ILE A 102 -54.87 -126.18 6.49
N ALA A 103 -54.11 -126.13 5.40
CA ALA A 103 -54.58 -126.55 4.07
C ALA A 103 -55.04 -128.01 4.08
N THR A 104 -54.23 -128.91 4.64
CA THR A 104 -54.56 -130.35 4.74
C THR A 104 -55.85 -130.61 5.53
N GLU A 105 -56.04 -129.92 6.66
CA GLU A 105 -57.26 -130.07 7.47
C GLU A 105 -58.50 -129.49 6.77
N ILE A 106 -58.34 -128.39 6.01
CA ILE A 106 -59.42 -127.85 5.17
C ILE A 106 -59.88 -128.90 4.15
N ASP A 107 -58.97 -129.58 3.46
CA ASP A 107 -59.34 -130.57 2.44
C ASP A 107 -59.95 -131.85 3.05
N SER A 108 -59.45 -132.26 4.22
CA SER A 108 -60.01 -133.37 4.98
C SER A 108 -61.44 -133.06 5.43
N LEU A 109 -61.67 -131.87 6.00
CA LEU A 109 -62.99 -131.40 6.41
C LEU A 109 -63.93 -131.21 5.21
N LYS A 110 -63.45 -130.66 4.08
CA LYS A 110 -64.24 -130.59 2.85
C LYS A 110 -64.76 -131.96 2.44
N THR A 111 -63.90 -132.99 2.49
CA THR A 111 -64.27 -134.36 2.10
C THR A 111 -65.31 -134.95 3.05
N ILE A 112 -65.12 -134.79 4.36
CA ILE A 112 -66.07 -135.26 5.39
C ILE A 112 -67.41 -134.52 5.29
N LEU A 113 -67.41 -133.26 4.86
CA LEU A 113 -68.63 -132.44 4.81
C LEU A 113 -69.44 -132.59 3.52
N ARG A 114 -68.87 -133.18 2.45
CA ARG A 114 -69.58 -133.40 1.16
C ARG A 114 -70.93 -134.13 1.31
N PRO A 115 -71.06 -135.23 2.08
CA PRO A 115 -72.32 -135.98 2.18
C PRO A 115 -73.50 -135.19 2.73
N TYR A 116 -73.26 -134.07 3.43
CA TYR A 116 -74.32 -133.25 4.01
C TYR A 116 -74.96 -132.25 3.03
N ASN A 117 -74.41 -132.12 1.82
CA ASN A 117 -74.95 -131.29 0.73
C ASN A 117 -75.34 -129.88 1.20
N ILE A 118 -74.48 -129.22 1.97
CA ILE A 118 -74.79 -127.92 2.59
C ILE A 118 -74.72 -126.80 1.54
N ARG A 119 -73.71 -126.84 0.66
CA ARG A 119 -73.44 -125.80 -0.36
C ARG A 119 -74.26 -125.91 -1.65
N THR A 120 -74.99 -127.02 -1.84
CA THR A 120 -75.82 -127.28 -3.02
C THR A 120 -77.30 -126.97 -2.78
N ARG A 121 -77.66 -126.44 -1.60
CA ARG A 121 -79.03 -126.03 -1.28
C ARG A 121 -79.35 -124.65 -1.86
N GLN A 122 -80.60 -124.48 -2.28
CA GLN A 122 -81.12 -123.27 -2.93
C GLN A 122 -80.89 -121.97 -2.12
N GLU A 123 -80.89 -122.05 -0.78
CA GLU A 123 -80.62 -120.91 0.11
C GLU A 123 -79.19 -120.36 -0.05
N SER A 124 -78.17 -121.22 -0.17
CA SER A 124 -76.78 -120.79 -0.36
C SER A 124 -76.55 -120.10 -1.71
N PHE A 125 -77.34 -120.45 -2.73
CA PHE A 125 -77.30 -119.78 -4.04
C PHE A 125 -77.87 -118.35 -3.97
N VAL A 126 -78.93 -118.14 -3.17
CA VAL A 126 -79.50 -116.79 -2.95
C VAL A 126 -78.53 -115.90 -2.18
N GLU A 127 -77.88 -116.43 -1.13
CA GLU A 127 -76.85 -115.69 -0.38
C GLU A 127 -75.65 -115.32 -1.25
N PHE A 128 -75.23 -116.23 -2.15
CA PHE A 128 -74.13 -115.98 -3.08
C PHE A 128 -74.44 -114.85 -4.08
N ASN A 129 -75.63 -114.86 -4.71
CA ASN A 129 -76.03 -113.78 -5.63
C ASN A 129 -76.18 -112.44 -4.88
N THR A 130 -76.72 -112.45 -3.67
CA THR A 130 -76.81 -111.23 -2.83
C THR A 130 -75.43 -110.65 -2.53
N ALA A 131 -74.42 -111.50 -2.28
CA ALA A 131 -73.04 -111.06 -2.07
C ALA A 131 -72.40 -110.51 -3.36
N ILE A 132 -72.71 -111.07 -4.53
CA ILE A 132 -72.27 -110.54 -5.83
C ILE A 132 -72.86 -109.15 -6.08
N ASP A 133 -74.15 -108.96 -5.81
CA ASP A 133 -74.83 -107.67 -5.98
C ASP A 133 -74.24 -106.60 -5.05
N ASP A 134 -73.98 -106.95 -3.79
CA ASP A 134 -73.34 -106.05 -2.82
C ASP A 134 -71.90 -105.69 -3.23
N LEU A 135 -71.12 -106.66 -3.71
CA LEU A 135 -69.77 -106.41 -4.24
C LEU A 135 -69.79 -105.53 -5.48
N THR A 136 -70.75 -105.74 -6.38
CA THR A 136 -70.91 -104.92 -7.59
C THR A 136 -71.26 -103.48 -7.22
N ARG A 137 -72.17 -103.28 -6.26
CA ARG A 137 -72.51 -101.94 -5.75
C ARG A 137 -71.30 -101.24 -5.13
N LYS A 138 -70.51 -101.96 -4.33
CA LYS A 138 -69.28 -101.44 -3.73
C LYS A 138 -68.22 -101.12 -4.78
N ALA A 139 -68.08 -101.92 -5.82
CA ALA A 139 -67.15 -101.67 -6.92
C ALA A 139 -67.51 -100.39 -7.67
N ASN A 140 -68.79 -100.17 -7.99
CA ASN A 140 -69.24 -98.94 -8.65
C ASN A 140 -69.03 -97.71 -7.76
N ALA A 141 -69.37 -97.78 -6.47
CA ALA A 141 -69.13 -96.67 -5.55
C ALA A 141 -67.63 -96.33 -5.42
N LEU A 142 -66.75 -97.34 -5.47
CA LEU A 142 -65.31 -97.11 -5.47
C LEU A 142 -64.85 -96.44 -6.78
N GLN A 143 -65.42 -96.82 -7.92
CA GLN A 143 -65.11 -96.19 -9.20
C GLN A 143 -65.51 -94.71 -9.21
N ASP A 144 -66.69 -94.37 -8.70
CA ASP A 144 -67.14 -92.98 -8.58
C ASP A 144 -66.17 -92.14 -7.74
N GLU A 145 -65.64 -92.70 -6.65
CA GLU A 145 -64.62 -92.02 -5.82
C GLU A 145 -63.28 -91.90 -6.55
N ILE A 146 -62.88 -92.90 -7.34
CA ILE A 146 -61.66 -92.82 -8.17
C ILE A 146 -61.80 -91.68 -9.19
N ASP A 147 -62.95 -91.57 -9.87
CA ASP A 147 -63.18 -90.55 -10.88
C ASP A 147 -63.14 -89.13 -10.26
N LYS A 148 -63.74 -88.96 -9.08
CA LYS A 148 -63.64 -87.69 -8.32
C LYS A 148 -62.20 -87.34 -7.95
N VAL A 149 -61.40 -88.33 -7.52
CA VAL A 149 -59.99 -88.12 -7.20
C VAL A 149 -59.20 -87.72 -8.44
N GLN A 150 -59.46 -88.34 -9.59
CA GLN A 150 -58.81 -87.99 -10.86
C GLN A 150 -59.16 -86.56 -11.31
N GLU A 151 -60.42 -86.15 -11.20
CA GLU A 151 -60.82 -84.78 -11.50
C GLU A 151 -60.14 -83.78 -10.56
N SER A 152 -60.11 -84.08 -9.25
CA SER A 152 -59.41 -83.26 -8.27
C SER A 152 -57.90 -83.18 -8.54
N LEU A 153 -57.28 -84.27 -9.02
CA LEU A 153 -55.86 -84.29 -9.37
C LEU A 153 -55.59 -83.39 -10.58
N SER A 154 -56.40 -83.49 -11.64
CA SER A 154 -56.26 -82.65 -12.83
C SER A 154 -56.44 -81.16 -12.52
N ASN A 155 -57.42 -80.83 -11.67
CA ASN A 155 -57.61 -79.46 -11.18
C ASN A 155 -56.40 -78.96 -10.38
N SER A 156 -55.81 -79.81 -9.55
CA SER A 156 -54.61 -79.50 -8.77
C SER A 156 -53.41 -79.24 -9.70
N GLU A 157 -53.16 -80.09 -10.69
CA GLU A 157 -52.09 -79.92 -11.67
C GLU A 157 -52.22 -78.61 -12.46
N SER A 158 -53.44 -78.25 -12.88
CA SER A 158 -53.70 -76.96 -13.52
C SER A 158 -53.40 -75.78 -12.60
N MET A 159 -53.77 -75.87 -11.32
CA MET A 159 -53.47 -74.85 -10.32
C MET A 159 -51.96 -74.70 -10.08
N TYR A 160 -51.23 -75.83 -10.00
CA TYR A 160 -49.77 -75.81 -9.87
C TYR A 160 -49.09 -75.11 -11.04
N SER A 161 -49.50 -75.40 -12.28
CA SER A 161 -48.94 -74.73 -13.47
C SER A 161 -49.18 -73.22 -13.44
N LYS A 162 -50.38 -72.76 -13.05
CA LYS A 162 -50.67 -71.32 -12.88
C LYS A 162 -49.82 -70.69 -11.77
N MET A 163 -49.57 -71.43 -10.69
CA MET A 163 -48.75 -70.97 -9.57
C MET A 163 -47.28 -70.81 -9.98
N GLU A 164 -46.76 -71.73 -10.79
CA GLU A 164 -45.40 -71.63 -11.35
C GLU A 164 -45.25 -70.41 -12.28
N ASP A 165 -46.26 -70.12 -13.10
CA ASP A 165 -46.26 -68.95 -13.96
C ASP A 165 -46.33 -67.63 -13.16
N GLU A 166 -47.13 -67.58 -12.11
CA GLU A 166 -47.16 -66.44 -11.18
C GLU A 166 -45.84 -66.28 -10.43
N GLU A 167 -45.21 -67.37 -9.98
CA GLU A 167 -43.89 -67.34 -9.34
C GLU A 167 -42.85 -66.71 -10.27
N LYS A 168 -42.82 -67.09 -11.55
CA LYS A 168 -41.94 -66.47 -12.56
C LYS A 168 -42.19 -64.97 -12.70
N LYS A 169 -43.45 -64.52 -12.69
CA LYS A 169 -43.80 -63.09 -12.72
C LYS A 169 -43.30 -62.37 -11.48
N TYR A 170 -43.48 -62.94 -10.29
CA TYR A 170 -42.99 -62.35 -9.04
C TYR A 170 -41.46 -62.25 -9.01
N GLN A 171 -40.74 -63.27 -9.49
CA GLN A 171 -39.29 -63.23 -9.59
C GLN A 171 -38.81 -62.11 -10.54
N ASN A 172 -39.47 -61.96 -11.69
CA ASN A 172 -39.17 -60.86 -12.62
C ASN A 172 -39.43 -59.49 -12.00
N LEU A 173 -40.52 -59.34 -11.25
CA LEU A 173 -40.82 -58.11 -10.53
C LEU A 173 -39.77 -57.81 -9.45
N LEU A 174 -39.35 -58.82 -8.69
CA LEU A 174 -38.32 -58.70 -7.65
C LEU A 174 -37.00 -58.22 -8.24
N ASN A 175 -36.55 -58.84 -9.34
CA ASN A 175 -35.34 -58.44 -10.07
C ASN A 175 -35.43 -57.00 -10.61
N SER A 176 -36.61 -56.59 -11.10
CA SER A 176 -36.82 -55.20 -11.52
C SER A 176 -36.77 -54.23 -10.35
N LEU A 177 -37.29 -54.62 -9.18
CA LEU A 177 -37.29 -53.80 -7.97
C LEU A 177 -35.86 -53.62 -7.45
N GLU A 178 -35.06 -54.69 -7.48
CA GLU A 178 -33.66 -54.66 -7.07
C GLU A 178 -32.83 -53.72 -7.95
N LYS A 179 -32.98 -53.81 -9.29
CA LYS A 179 -32.32 -52.84 -10.21
C LYS A 179 -32.71 -51.40 -9.93
N LYS A 180 -33.99 -51.13 -9.62
CA LYS A 180 -34.45 -49.79 -9.26
C LYS A 180 -33.85 -49.31 -7.94
N LYS A 181 -33.76 -50.21 -6.94
CA LYS A 181 -33.12 -49.93 -5.66
C LYS A 181 -31.65 -49.54 -5.86
N ASP A 182 -30.91 -50.29 -6.66
CA ASP A 182 -29.50 -50.03 -6.91
C ASP A 182 -29.29 -48.71 -7.68
N SER A 183 -30.13 -48.44 -8.69
CA SER A 183 -30.13 -47.14 -9.40
C SER A 183 -30.40 -45.99 -8.43
N PHE A 184 -31.39 -46.13 -7.55
CA PHE A 184 -31.73 -45.12 -6.57
C PHE A 184 -30.59 -44.86 -5.58
N ILE A 185 -29.89 -45.91 -5.13
CA ILE A 185 -28.71 -45.77 -4.27
C ILE A 185 -27.60 -44.99 -5.00
N SER A 186 -27.36 -45.30 -6.27
CA SER A 186 -26.39 -44.56 -7.10
C SER A 186 -26.75 -43.08 -7.20
N ASP A 187 -28.01 -42.77 -7.55
CA ASP A 187 -28.50 -41.40 -7.65
C ASP A 187 -28.39 -40.66 -6.32
N PHE A 188 -28.65 -41.36 -5.20
CA PHE A 188 -28.56 -40.79 -3.86
C PHE A 188 -27.11 -40.45 -3.47
N GLU A 189 -26.13 -41.30 -3.79
CA GLU A 189 -24.72 -40.99 -3.53
C GLU A 189 -24.23 -39.83 -4.42
N THR A 190 -24.65 -39.76 -5.69
CA THR A 190 -24.38 -38.59 -6.55
C THR A 190 -24.95 -37.31 -5.95
N PHE A 191 -26.22 -37.33 -5.54
CA PHE A 191 -26.86 -36.20 -4.88
C PHE A 191 -26.13 -35.76 -3.61
N LYS A 192 -25.64 -36.71 -2.81
CA LYS A 192 -24.86 -36.43 -1.60
C LYS A 192 -23.53 -35.75 -1.91
N THR A 193 -22.85 -36.15 -2.98
CA THR A 193 -21.63 -35.47 -3.46
C THR A 193 -21.95 -34.04 -3.90
N GLU A 194 -22.99 -33.83 -4.70
CA GLU A 194 -23.40 -32.49 -5.13
C GLU A 194 -23.73 -31.57 -3.94
N VAL A 195 -24.43 -32.07 -2.93
CA VAL A 195 -24.73 -31.33 -1.70
C VAL A 195 -23.45 -30.94 -0.95
N SER A 196 -22.43 -31.81 -0.93
CA SER A 196 -21.12 -31.49 -0.36
C SER A 196 -20.45 -30.36 -1.13
N ASP A 197 -20.42 -30.44 -2.46
CA ASP A 197 -19.83 -29.41 -3.32
C ASP A 197 -20.55 -28.05 -3.14
N PHE A 198 -21.89 -28.06 -3.04
CA PHE A 198 -22.66 -26.86 -2.72
C PHE A 198 -22.30 -26.26 -1.37
N ARG A 199 -22.05 -27.09 -0.36
CA ARG A 199 -21.64 -26.63 0.97
C ARG A 199 -20.27 -25.98 0.93
N ASP A 200 -19.34 -26.54 0.18
CA ASP A 200 -17.99 -25.98 0.00
C ASP A 200 -18.04 -24.66 -0.78
N LEU A 201 -18.86 -24.58 -1.85
CA LEU A 201 -19.13 -23.34 -2.58
C LEU A 201 -19.72 -22.26 -1.66
N ALA A 202 -20.70 -22.61 -0.82
CA ALA A 202 -21.29 -21.67 0.13
C ALA A 202 -20.26 -21.17 1.16
N SER A 203 -19.40 -22.06 1.67
CA SER A 203 -18.31 -21.70 2.58
C SER A 203 -17.32 -20.72 1.92
N ASN A 204 -16.93 -20.99 0.68
CA ASN A 204 -16.07 -20.11 -0.11
C ASN A 204 -16.73 -18.76 -0.40
N ALA A 205 -18.02 -18.73 -0.69
CA ALA A 205 -18.77 -17.49 -0.89
C ALA A 205 -18.79 -16.61 0.37
N ILE A 206 -19.00 -17.20 1.55
CA ILE A 206 -18.95 -16.51 2.85
C ILE A 206 -17.54 -15.97 3.12
N ALA A 207 -16.50 -16.77 2.84
CA ALA A 207 -15.12 -16.32 3.01
C ALA A 207 -14.78 -15.14 2.07
N ASN A 208 -15.24 -15.19 0.82
CA ASN A 208 -15.07 -14.11 -0.15
C ASN A 208 -15.85 -12.86 0.27
N GLU A 209 -17.08 -12.99 0.77
CA GLU A 209 -17.87 -11.87 1.28
C GLU A 209 -17.11 -11.14 2.40
N LYS A 210 -16.50 -11.89 3.34
CA LYS A 210 -15.67 -11.32 4.40
C LYS A 210 -14.46 -10.57 3.83
N GLN A 211 -13.74 -11.16 2.87
CA GLN A 211 -12.60 -10.49 2.23
C GLN A 211 -13.01 -9.22 1.48
N VAL A 212 -14.15 -9.24 0.79
CA VAL A 212 -14.71 -8.07 0.11
C VAL A 212 -15.03 -6.97 1.13
N LYS A 213 -15.62 -7.33 2.27
CA LYS A 213 -15.89 -6.38 3.35
C LYS A 213 -14.60 -5.76 3.91
N ASP A 214 -13.59 -6.57 4.21
CA ASP A 214 -12.29 -6.09 4.72
C ASP A 214 -11.60 -5.15 3.72
N LYS A 215 -11.67 -5.48 2.41
CA LYS A 215 -11.17 -4.60 1.34
C LYS A 215 -11.98 -3.31 1.23
N LEU A 216 -13.31 -3.37 1.37
CA LEU A 216 -14.17 -2.20 1.33
C LEU A 216 -13.86 -1.23 2.48
N ASP A 217 -13.64 -1.75 3.69
CA ASP A 217 -13.26 -0.93 4.85
C ASP A 217 -11.87 -0.29 4.66
N SER A 218 -10.95 -1.02 4.03
CA SER A 218 -9.64 -0.46 3.62
C SER A 218 -9.77 0.65 2.58
N VAL A 219 -10.65 0.49 1.59
CA VAL A 219 -10.93 1.52 0.57
C VAL A 219 -11.53 2.77 1.21
N LYS A 220 -12.50 2.63 2.12
CA LYS A 220 -13.07 3.78 2.85
C LYS A 220 -12.02 4.52 3.65
N SER A 221 -11.11 3.79 4.30
CA SER A 221 -10.01 4.41 5.04
C SER A 221 -9.05 5.17 4.11
N ALA A 222 -8.76 4.62 2.92
CA ALA A 222 -7.97 5.30 1.91
C ALA A 222 -8.68 6.54 1.33
N GLU A 223 -10.01 6.48 1.17
CA GLU A 223 -10.85 7.61 0.74
C GLU A 223 -10.78 8.76 1.75
N GLU A 224 -10.85 8.49 3.06
CA GLU A 224 -10.68 9.52 4.10
C GLU A 224 -9.29 10.18 4.05
N ILE A 225 -8.24 9.38 3.87
CA ILE A 225 -6.86 9.89 3.70
C ILE A 225 -6.77 10.74 2.43
N PHE A 226 -7.37 10.30 1.33
CA PHE A 226 -7.36 11.02 0.07
C PHE A 226 -8.09 12.36 0.18
N ASN A 227 -9.27 12.39 0.81
CA ASN A 227 -10.01 13.62 1.06
C ASN A 227 -9.21 14.60 1.94
N THR A 228 -8.52 14.10 2.97
CA THR A 228 -7.62 14.92 3.80
C THR A 228 -6.44 15.46 3.00
N PHE A 229 -5.91 14.68 2.04
CA PHE A 229 -4.84 15.11 1.16
C PHE A 229 -5.30 16.21 0.19
N ILE A 230 -6.48 16.06 -0.42
CA ILE A 230 -7.08 17.09 -1.28
C ILE A 230 -7.25 18.40 -0.50
N GLN A 231 -7.80 18.34 0.71
CA GLN A 231 -7.97 19.54 1.56
C GLN A 231 -6.63 20.23 1.87
N LYS A 232 -5.56 19.46 2.09
CA LYS A 232 -4.21 20.02 2.28
C LYS A 232 -3.64 20.65 1.01
N ILE A 233 -3.98 20.13 -0.18
CA ILE A 233 -3.60 20.76 -1.45
C ILE A 233 -4.31 22.10 -1.58
N ASP A 234 -5.62 22.14 -1.36
CA ASP A 234 -6.41 23.38 -1.43
C ASP A 234 -5.85 24.44 -0.46
N ASP A 235 -5.56 24.06 0.80
CA ASP A 235 -4.93 24.95 1.78
C ASP A 235 -3.56 25.47 1.32
N ARG A 236 -2.78 24.63 0.64
CA ARG A 236 -1.45 25.01 0.12
C ARG A 236 -1.54 25.92 -1.09
N GLU A 237 -2.54 25.75 -1.93
CA GLU A 237 -2.81 26.62 -3.06
C GLU A 237 -3.16 28.03 -2.58
N VAL A 238 -4.04 28.16 -1.58
CA VAL A 238 -4.34 29.44 -0.91
C VAL A 238 -3.08 30.08 -0.31
N GLN A 239 -2.22 29.29 0.35
CA GLN A 239 -0.95 29.81 0.89
C GLN A 239 0.01 30.29 -0.20
N LEU A 240 0.10 29.57 -1.33
CA LEU A 240 0.94 29.95 -2.46
C LEU A 240 0.46 31.24 -3.10
N GLU A 241 -0.86 31.39 -3.27
CA GLU A 241 -1.46 32.62 -3.80
C GLU A 241 -1.14 33.81 -2.88
N GLY A 242 -1.31 33.66 -1.57
CA GLY A 242 -0.92 34.68 -0.59
C GLY A 242 0.59 34.99 -0.54
N GLN A 243 1.46 34.01 -0.82
CA GLN A 243 2.91 34.26 -0.98
C GLN A 243 3.24 34.99 -2.27
N ASN A 244 2.53 34.68 -3.35
CA ASN A 244 2.69 35.34 -4.65
C ASN A 244 2.33 36.83 -4.54
N GLU A 245 1.21 37.16 -3.89
CA GLU A 245 0.82 38.55 -3.60
C GLU A 245 1.90 39.31 -2.80
N LYS A 246 2.42 38.70 -1.73
CA LYS A 246 3.51 39.29 -0.93
C LYS A 246 4.78 39.51 -1.75
N THR A 247 5.12 38.53 -2.59
CA THR A 247 6.29 38.61 -3.48
C THR A 247 6.15 39.76 -4.47
N ASN A 248 4.98 39.89 -5.10
CA ASN A 248 4.67 41.02 -5.98
C ASN A 248 4.76 42.36 -5.25
N SER A 249 4.21 42.46 -4.04
CA SER A 249 4.32 43.67 -3.22
C SER A 249 5.77 44.02 -2.86
N TYR A 250 6.61 43.01 -2.56
CA TYR A 250 8.03 43.24 -2.31
C TYR A 250 8.77 43.67 -3.58
N GLN A 251 8.46 43.10 -4.74
CA GLN A 251 9.01 43.51 -6.03
C GLN A 251 8.71 44.98 -6.33
N GLU A 252 7.47 45.42 -6.11
CA GLU A 252 7.05 46.82 -6.25
C GLU A 252 7.80 47.74 -5.27
N LYS A 253 7.93 47.35 -3.99
CA LYS A 253 8.70 48.13 -3.01
C LYS A 253 10.18 48.21 -3.36
N LEU A 254 10.76 47.13 -3.87
CA LEU A 254 12.18 47.08 -4.25
C LEU A 254 12.45 48.00 -5.44
N THR A 255 11.56 47.98 -6.43
CA THR A 255 11.64 48.87 -7.61
C THR A 255 11.45 50.33 -7.22
N SER A 256 10.49 50.65 -6.35
CA SER A 256 10.32 52.02 -5.85
C SER A 256 11.50 52.51 -5.03
N PHE A 257 12.05 51.66 -4.15
CA PHE A 257 13.22 51.99 -3.33
C PHE A 257 14.48 52.18 -4.19
N SER A 258 14.72 51.29 -5.16
CA SER A 258 15.84 51.42 -6.09
C SER A 258 15.77 52.73 -6.88
N LYS A 259 14.58 53.12 -7.34
CA LYS A 259 14.36 54.41 -8.01
C LYS A 259 14.69 55.59 -7.09
N GLN A 260 14.13 55.62 -5.87
CA GLN A 260 14.40 56.68 -4.89
C GLN A 260 15.90 56.77 -4.53
N HIS A 261 16.57 55.63 -4.37
CA HIS A 261 17.99 55.59 -4.05
C HIS A 261 18.83 56.16 -5.21
N SER A 262 18.48 55.84 -6.47
CA SER A 262 19.15 56.40 -7.64
C SER A 262 18.96 57.92 -7.75
N GLU A 263 17.75 58.41 -7.51
CA GLU A 263 17.44 59.86 -7.52
C GLU A 263 18.24 60.59 -6.43
N SER A 264 18.30 60.03 -5.22
CA SER A 264 19.06 60.62 -4.11
C SER A 264 20.57 60.65 -4.36
N LEU A 265 21.14 59.61 -4.97
CA LEU A 265 22.55 59.59 -5.38
C LEU A 265 22.86 60.69 -6.41
N GLU A 266 21.94 60.93 -7.35
CA GLU A 266 22.09 62.02 -8.33
C GLU A 266 22.10 63.39 -7.63
N GLU A 267 21.20 63.63 -6.68
CA GLU A 267 21.15 64.87 -5.90
C GLU A 267 22.42 65.09 -5.08
N ILE A 268 22.91 64.07 -4.38
CA ILE A 268 24.14 64.14 -3.57
C ILE A 268 25.34 64.49 -4.48
N SER A 269 25.43 63.87 -5.66
CA SER A 269 26.52 64.14 -6.62
C SER A 269 26.51 65.60 -7.10
N LYS A 270 25.33 66.17 -7.37
CA LYS A 270 25.15 67.58 -7.76
C LYS A 270 25.57 68.52 -6.63
N LEU A 271 25.26 68.19 -5.38
CA LEU A 271 25.61 69.00 -4.22
C LEU A 271 27.13 69.07 -4.01
N ILE A 272 27.83 67.93 -4.11
CA ILE A 272 29.29 67.86 -3.98
C ILE A 272 29.98 68.74 -5.03
N LYS A 273 29.48 68.75 -6.27
CA LYS A 273 30.05 69.56 -7.36
C LYS A 273 29.91 71.06 -7.08
N LYS A 274 28.75 71.51 -6.59
CA LYS A 274 28.50 72.93 -6.25
C LYS A 274 29.39 73.40 -5.10
N SER A 275 29.57 72.59 -4.06
CA SER A 275 30.42 72.94 -2.90
C SER A 275 31.90 73.09 -3.27
N LYS A 276 32.44 72.23 -4.14
CA LYS A 276 33.83 72.34 -4.62
C LYS A 276 34.09 73.63 -5.40
N GLN A 277 33.15 74.06 -6.23
CA GLN A 277 33.28 75.30 -6.99
C GLN A 277 33.25 76.52 -6.06
N ALA A 278 32.35 76.57 -5.08
CA ALA A 278 32.26 77.71 -4.15
C ALA A 278 33.55 77.95 -3.34
N LEU A 279 34.23 76.88 -2.88
CA LEU A 279 35.44 76.98 -2.07
C LEU A 279 36.66 77.56 -2.82
N GLN A 280 36.81 77.21 -4.10
CA GLN A 280 37.92 77.69 -4.94
C GLN A 280 37.78 79.17 -5.28
N TYR A 281 36.56 79.63 -5.58
CA TYR A 281 36.28 81.03 -5.90
C TYR A 281 36.44 81.98 -4.70
N THR A 282 36.01 81.59 -3.51
CA THR A 282 36.10 82.44 -2.31
C THR A 282 37.54 82.62 -1.81
N THR A 283 38.39 81.59 -1.93
CA THR A 283 39.77 81.64 -1.41
C THR A 283 40.66 82.60 -2.20
N ALA A 284 40.61 82.54 -3.53
CA ALA A 284 41.42 83.43 -4.37
C ALA A 284 40.87 84.86 -4.45
N ALA A 285 39.55 85.05 -4.28
CA ALA A 285 38.98 86.37 -4.05
C ALA A 285 39.52 87.00 -2.74
N GLY A 286 39.57 86.24 -1.65
CA GLY A 286 40.08 86.71 -0.35
C GLY A 286 41.55 87.13 -0.37
N ILE A 287 42.44 86.32 -0.96
CA ILE A 287 43.88 86.63 -1.05
C ILE A 287 44.13 87.88 -1.91
N SER A 288 43.41 88.01 -3.04
CA SER A 288 43.57 89.16 -3.92
C SER A 288 43.06 90.48 -3.31
N ALA A 289 41.98 90.42 -2.52
CA ALA A 289 41.46 91.57 -1.81
C ALA A 289 42.45 92.08 -0.75
N ALA A 290 43.10 91.19 -0.01
CA ALA A 290 44.10 91.57 1.00
C ALA A 290 45.31 92.31 0.38
N PHE A 291 45.82 91.87 -0.78
CA PHE A 291 46.88 92.58 -1.49
C PHE A 291 46.41 93.91 -2.09
N GLN A 292 45.16 93.98 -2.55
CA GLN A 292 44.57 95.21 -3.06
C GLN A 292 44.43 96.28 -1.98
N THR A 293 43.99 95.91 -0.76
CA THR A 293 43.92 96.83 0.38
C THR A 293 45.31 97.36 0.75
N GLN A 294 46.32 96.50 0.85
CA GLN A 294 47.70 96.93 1.14
C GLN A 294 48.27 97.83 0.03
N TYR A 295 47.92 97.58 -1.23
CA TYR A 295 48.27 98.46 -2.34
C TYR A 295 47.62 99.84 -2.22
N GLU A 296 46.33 99.91 -1.87
CA GLU A 296 45.60 101.17 -1.72
C GLU A 296 46.13 101.99 -0.54
N ASP A 297 46.42 101.35 0.59
CA ASP A 297 47.03 102.00 1.77
C ASP A 297 48.46 102.50 1.49
N ALA A 298 49.27 101.72 0.77
CA ALA A 298 50.62 102.13 0.39
C ALA A 298 50.62 103.25 -0.68
N LYS A 299 49.62 103.26 -1.57
CA LYS A 299 49.46 104.25 -2.65
C LYS A 299 48.99 105.61 -2.15
N ASP A 300 48.41 105.71 -0.95
CA ASP A 300 47.90 106.97 -0.44
C ASP A 300 48.96 108.08 -0.53
N ASN A 301 48.58 109.15 -1.22
CA ASN A 301 49.44 110.29 -1.50
C ASN A 301 49.96 110.92 -0.19
N ARG A 302 49.26 110.75 0.93
CA ARG A 302 49.70 111.26 2.24
C ARG A 302 51.00 110.63 2.76
N ASN A 303 51.35 109.41 2.36
CA ASN A 303 52.57 108.74 2.83
C ASN A 303 53.78 108.95 1.91
N THR A 304 53.57 109.19 0.62
CA THR A 304 54.65 109.35 -0.38
C THR A 304 54.98 110.81 -0.68
N LEU A 305 53.97 111.67 -0.70
CA LEU A 305 54.09 113.10 -1.03
C LEU A 305 54.95 113.92 -0.05
N PRO A 306 54.94 113.70 1.29
CA PRO A 306 55.79 114.48 2.18
C PRO A 306 57.28 114.24 1.94
N TRP A 307 57.68 113.02 1.55
CA TRP A 307 59.09 112.70 1.26
C TRP A 307 59.58 113.34 -0.05
N LEU A 308 58.72 113.37 -1.08
CA LEU A 308 59.02 114.05 -2.34
C LEU A 308 59.12 115.57 -2.13
N ILE A 309 58.13 116.17 -1.44
CA ILE A 309 58.10 117.60 -1.16
C ILE A 309 59.31 117.98 -0.30
N ALA A 310 59.66 117.21 0.73
CA ALA A 310 60.83 117.47 1.58
C ALA A 310 62.14 117.42 0.77
N SER A 311 62.31 116.44 -0.12
CA SER A 311 63.51 116.36 -0.97
C SER A 311 63.68 117.60 -1.86
N VAL A 312 62.58 118.03 -2.50
CA VAL A 312 62.55 119.23 -3.35
C VAL A 312 62.77 120.50 -2.52
N SER A 313 62.13 120.61 -1.35
CA SER A 313 62.27 121.81 -0.49
C SER A 313 63.70 121.97 0.02
N PHE A 314 64.37 120.88 0.40
CA PHE A 314 65.76 120.93 0.82
C PHE A 314 66.68 121.33 -0.32
N LEU A 315 66.42 120.89 -1.55
CA LEU A 315 67.21 121.29 -2.72
C LEU A 315 67.06 122.79 -3.03
N VAL A 316 65.83 123.31 -2.97
CA VAL A 316 65.57 124.76 -3.09
C VAL A 316 66.25 125.54 -1.96
N LEU A 317 66.22 125.03 -0.73
CA LEU A 317 66.94 125.59 0.41
C LEU A 317 68.45 125.61 0.17
N THR A 318 69.04 124.55 -0.38
CA THR A 318 70.47 124.51 -0.72
C THR A 318 70.83 125.60 -1.73
N ILE A 319 70.02 125.78 -2.77
CA ILE A 319 70.22 126.83 -3.79
C ILE A 319 70.04 128.23 -3.17
N GLY A 320 69.04 128.40 -2.31
CA GLY A 320 68.76 129.64 -1.60
C GLY A 320 69.88 130.05 -0.65
N ILE A 321 70.37 129.10 0.16
CA ILE A 321 71.53 129.30 1.06
C ILE A 321 72.78 129.62 0.24
N GLY A 322 73.02 128.92 -0.88
CA GLY A 322 74.13 129.22 -1.77
C GLY A 322 74.05 130.65 -2.34
N SER A 323 72.86 131.07 -2.78
CA SER A 323 72.64 132.42 -3.28
C SER A 323 72.78 133.49 -2.18
N TRP A 324 72.35 133.18 -0.95
CA TRP A 324 72.55 134.04 0.22
C TRP A 324 74.04 134.24 0.51
N ILE A 325 74.83 133.17 0.46
CA ILE A 325 76.28 133.21 0.72
C ILE A 325 76.99 134.11 -0.31
N VAL A 326 76.60 134.05 -1.59
CA VAL A 326 77.24 134.84 -2.66
C VAL A 326 76.74 136.30 -2.71
N GLY A 327 75.46 136.55 -2.40
CA GLY A 327 74.82 137.86 -2.55
C GLY A 327 75.14 138.89 -1.46
N GLY A 328 75.86 138.52 -0.41
CA GLY A 328 76.39 139.47 0.59
C GLY A 328 75.35 140.28 1.37
N TRP A 329 74.11 139.80 1.46
CA TRP A 329 73.02 140.53 2.11
C TRP A 329 73.07 140.38 3.65
N GLY A 330 73.20 141.50 4.36
CA GLY A 330 72.88 141.62 5.80
C GLY A 330 74.02 141.42 6.82
N ILE A 331 75.28 141.75 6.55
CA ILE A 331 76.28 142.01 7.61
C ILE A 331 77.12 143.26 7.30
N ASP A 332 77.21 144.14 8.30
CA ASP A 332 77.75 145.50 8.27
C ASP A 332 79.29 145.60 8.19
N THR A 333 79.74 146.50 7.33
CA THR A 333 81.14 146.76 7.01
C THR A 333 81.80 147.68 8.03
N THR A 334 82.27 147.14 9.16
CA THR A 334 83.22 147.90 10.01
C THR A 334 84.39 147.12 10.64
N ASN A 335 84.48 145.77 10.60
CA ASN A 335 85.68 145.05 11.09
C ASN A 335 85.94 143.71 10.38
N ALA A 336 87.18 143.47 9.93
CA ALA A 336 87.57 142.29 9.11
C ALA A 336 87.55 140.94 9.86
N GLN A 337 87.57 140.95 11.20
CA GLN A 337 87.63 139.72 12.00
C GLN A 337 86.27 138.99 12.08
N GLU A 338 85.15 139.71 12.02
CA GLU A 338 83.81 139.12 12.16
C GLU A 338 83.29 138.48 10.86
N HIS A 339 83.85 138.87 9.71
CA HIS A 339 83.41 138.41 8.39
C HIS A 339 83.71 136.93 8.13
N LEU A 340 84.84 136.42 8.64
CA LEU A 340 85.29 135.04 8.41
C LEU A 340 84.50 134.01 9.22
N TYR A 341 84.20 134.30 10.49
CA TYR A 341 83.43 133.39 11.34
C TYR A 341 81.98 133.24 10.83
N SER A 342 81.37 134.34 10.37
CA SER A 342 80.05 134.26 9.76
C SER A 342 80.04 133.47 8.44
N LEU A 343 81.12 133.48 7.66
CA LEU A 343 81.18 132.78 6.37
C LEU A 343 81.42 131.28 6.54
N ILE A 344 82.28 130.89 7.49
CA ILE A 344 82.52 129.49 7.87
C ILE A 344 81.24 128.82 8.38
N GLY A 345 80.49 129.50 9.25
CA GLY A 345 79.25 128.96 9.82
C GLY A 345 78.16 128.75 8.77
N ARG A 346 78.11 129.63 7.75
CA ARG A 346 77.16 129.52 6.64
C ARG A 346 77.57 128.44 5.62
N LEU A 347 78.87 128.27 5.34
CA LEU A 347 79.37 127.22 4.43
C LEU A 347 79.12 125.80 4.96
N SER A 348 79.17 125.62 6.29
CA SER A 348 78.91 124.34 6.96
C SER A 348 77.48 123.80 6.79
N MET A 349 76.50 124.63 6.37
CA MET A 349 75.09 124.22 6.24
C MET A 349 74.77 123.54 4.89
N LEU A 350 75.60 123.71 3.86
CA LEU A 350 75.37 123.12 2.53
C LEU A 350 75.45 121.57 2.52
N PRO A 351 76.41 120.91 3.19
CA PRO A 351 76.49 119.44 3.19
C PRO A 351 75.28 118.77 3.86
N LEU A 352 74.74 119.37 4.91
CA LEU A 352 73.59 118.85 5.65
C LEU A 352 72.32 118.85 4.79
N THR A 353 72.09 119.93 4.04
CA THR A 353 70.91 120.06 3.17
C THR A 353 70.96 119.14 1.96
N ILE A 354 72.14 118.93 1.35
CA ILE A 354 72.33 117.96 0.26
C ILE A 354 72.08 116.53 0.75
N THR A 355 72.66 116.15 1.90
CA THR A 355 72.49 114.79 2.45
C THR A 355 71.04 114.51 2.84
N ALA A 356 70.35 115.50 3.43
CA ALA A 356 68.93 115.40 3.76
C ALA A 356 68.07 115.22 2.50
N SER A 357 68.37 115.95 1.41
CA SER A 357 67.64 115.81 0.15
C SER A 357 67.80 114.40 -0.47
N ILE A 358 69.01 113.84 -0.46
CA ILE A 358 69.30 112.48 -0.96
C ILE A 358 68.60 111.41 -0.11
N PHE A 359 68.64 111.56 1.22
CA PHE A 359 67.96 110.62 2.12
C PHE A 359 66.44 110.58 1.87
N CYS A 360 65.81 111.73 1.69
CA CYS A 360 64.39 111.82 1.39
C CYS A 360 64.04 111.18 0.03
N ALA A 361 64.89 111.39 -0.99
CA ALA A 361 64.72 110.76 -2.30
C ALA A 361 64.82 109.22 -2.22
N ASN A 362 65.77 108.69 -1.45
CA ASN A 362 65.92 107.24 -1.27
C ASN A 362 64.73 106.61 -0.53
N GLN A 363 64.15 107.30 0.45
CA GLN A 363 62.94 106.81 1.13
C GLN A 363 61.72 106.82 0.20
N TYR A 364 61.59 107.83 -0.65
CA TYR A 364 60.54 107.87 -1.66
C TYR A 364 60.63 106.68 -2.64
N ILE A 365 61.83 106.37 -3.14
CA ILE A 365 62.05 105.22 -4.04
C ILE A 365 61.68 103.89 -3.37
N LYS A 366 62.04 103.71 -2.08
CA LYS A 366 61.66 102.50 -1.33
C LYS A 366 60.14 102.33 -1.24
N GLN A 367 59.41 103.38 -0.92
CA GLN A 367 57.94 103.34 -0.85
C GLN A 367 57.33 103.01 -2.23
N LYS A 368 57.86 103.59 -3.30
CA LYS A 368 57.39 103.32 -4.67
C LYS A 368 57.58 101.85 -5.07
N ASN A 369 58.72 101.25 -4.73
CA ASN A 369 58.98 99.84 -5.01
C ASN A 369 58.02 98.90 -4.26
N ILE A 370 57.69 99.22 -3.01
CA ILE A 370 56.70 98.47 -2.21
C ILE A 370 55.32 98.53 -2.87
N ILE A 371 54.90 99.72 -3.32
CA ILE A 371 53.62 99.90 -4.02
C ILE A 371 53.55 99.07 -5.30
N GLU A 372 54.63 99.05 -6.09
CA GLU A 372 54.70 98.24 -7.31
C GLU A 372 54.62 96.73 -7.02
N ASP A 373 55.25 96.28 -5.94
CA ASP A 373 55.22 94.86 -5.55
C ASP A 373 53.83 94.41 -5.09
N TYR A 374 53.13 95.23 -4.29
CA TYR A 374 51.75 94.93 -3.90
C TYR A 374 50.79 94.95 -5.09
N ALA A 375 50.95 95.89 -6.04
CA ALA A 375 50.16 95.92 -7.26
C ALA A 375 50.36 94.63 -8.08
N TYR A 376 51.61 94.19 -8.24
CA TYR A 376 51.95 92.96 -8.96
C TYR A 376 51.34 91.72 -8.29
N LYS A 377 51.47 91.59 -6.97
CA LYS A 377 50.91 90.45 -6.20
C LYS A 377 49.38 90.42 -6.20
N ALA A 378 48.72 91.58 -6.17
CA ALA A 378 47.26 91.68 -6.27
C ALA A 378 46.77 91.18 -7.63
N VAL A 379 47.40 91.61 -8.73
CA VAL A 379 47.05 91.16 -10.09
C VAL A 379 47.29 89.67 -10.26
N LEU A 380 48.45 89.18 -9.81
CA LEU A 380 48.80 87.75 -9.87
C LEU A 380 47.74 86.90 -9.15
N SER A 381 47.33 87.31 -7.94
CA SER A 381 46.31 86.62 -7.14
C SER A 381 44.91 86.65 -7.76
N LYS A 382 44.51 87.74 -8.44
CA LYS A 382 43.24 87.78 -9.19
C LYS A 382 43.25 86.82 -10.38
N SER A 383 44.40 86.73 -11.05
CA SER A 383 44.54 85.93 -12.28
C SER A 383 44.73 84.42 -12.02
N ILE A 384 45.11 84.02 -10.79
CA ILE A 384 45.43 82.63 -10.45
C ILE A 384 44.27 81.68 -10.77
N ILE A 385 43.01 82.07 -10.53
CA ILE A 385 41.85 81.21 -10.78
C ILE A 385 41.69 80.95 -12.27
N ALA A 386 41.69 82.02 -13.08
CA ALA A 386 41.47 81.95 -14.52
C ALA A 386 42.55 81.11 -15.24
N PHE A 387 43.82 81.30 -14.87
CA PHE A 387 44.92 80.50 -15.45
C PHE A 387 44.96 79.06 -14.91
N SER A 388 44.68 78.86 -13.62
CA SER A 388 44.63 77.52 -13.04
C SER A 388 43.52 76.66 -13.65
N GLU A 389 42.37 77.26 -13.99
CA GLU A 389 41.25 76.55 -14.61
C GLU A 389 41.49 76.21 -16.09
N GLU A 390 42.29 77.01 -16.80
CA GLU A 390 42.71 76.73 -18.18
C GLU A 390 43.84 75.67 -18.23
N LEU A 391 44.78 75.71 -17.27
CA LEU A 391 45.89 74.75 -17.19
C LEU A 391 45.44 73.36 -16.71
N ARG A 392 44.51 73.27 -15.74
CA ARG A 392 43.94 71.99 -15.26
C ARG A 392 43.22 71.21 -16.36
N LYS A 393 42.82 71.86 -17.46
CA LYS A 393 42.17 71.20 -18.60
C LYS A 393 43.17 70.62 -19.61
N LYS A 394 44.44 71.01 -19.57
CA LYS A 394 45.46 70.66 -20.58
C LYS A 394 46.55 69.73 -20.05
N ASP A 395 47.14 70.01 -18.88
CA ASP A 395 48.20 69.19 -18.27
C ASP A 395 48.28 69.40 -16.73
N ASP A 396 48.24 68.32 -15.96
CA ASP A 396 48.29 68.34 -14.49
C ASP A 396 49.70 68.68 -13.96
N ASN A 397 50.77 68.36 -14.70
CA ASN A 397 52.14 68.69 -14.29
C ASN A 397 52.42 70.19 -14.43
N GLU A 398 52.01 70.80 -15.55
CA GLU A 398 52.12 72.24 -15.78
C GLU A 398 51.25 73.05 -14.81
N TYR A 399 50.07 72.54 -14.45
CA TYR A 399 49.21 73.14 -13.41
C TYR A 399 49.92 73.23 -12.06
N SER A 400 50.58 72.15 -11.63
CA SER A 400 51.32 72.10 -10.36
C SER A 400 52.54 73.03 -10.36
N GLU A 401 53.29 73.05 -11.46
CA GLU A 401 54.45 73.93 -11.64
C GLU A 401 54.03 75.42 -11.64
N TYR A 402 52.95 75.76 -12.31
CA TYR A 402 52.39 77.11 -12.34
C TYR A 402 51.95 77.58 -10.94
N ILE A 403 51.14 76.77 -10.24
CA ILE A 403 50.66 77.11 -8.89
C ILE A 403 51.83 77.24 -7.91
N SER A 404 52.82 76.34 -7.97
CA SER A 404 54.02 76.41 -7.14
C SER A 404 54.85 77.68 -7.40
N THR A 405 55.01 78.06 -8.67
CA THR A 405 55.74 79.27 -9.07
C THR A 405 55.01 80.53 -8.61
N VAL A 406 53.69 80.61 -8.80
CA VAL A 406 52.87 81.74 -8.34
C VAL A 406 52.91 81.87 -6.82
N LEU A 407 52.81 80.74 -6.09
CA LEU A 407 52.88 80.74 -4.63
C LEU A 407 54.26 81.19 -4.14
N LYS A 408 55.34 80.72 -4.78
CA LYS A 408 56.72 81.14 -4.48
C LYS A 408 56.93 82.63 -4.72
N GLU A 409 56.31 83.21 -5.74
CA GLU A 409 56.43 84.64 -6.05
C GLU A 409 55.63 85.52 -5.07
N ILE A 410 54.46 85.06 -4.62
CA ILE A 410 53.66 85.76 -3.59
C ILE A 410 54.42 85.83 -2.25
N HIS A 411 55.18 84.79 -1.89
CA HIS A 411 55.90 84.72 -0.61
C HIS A 411 57.25 85.47 -0.56
N GLN A 412 57.70 86.07 -1.66
CA GLN A 412 58.98 86.80 -1.69
C GLN A 412 58.88 88.18 -1.02
N ASP A 413 59.99 88.63 -0.41
CA ASP A 413 60.10 89.90 0.33
C ASP A 413 59.92 91.14 -0.59
N PRO A 414 59.06 92.11 -0.22
CA PRO A 414 58.80 93.33 -1.01
C PRO A 414 60.00 94.27 -1.21
N LEU A 415 61.08 94.15 -0.43
CA LEU A 415 62.24 95.07 -0.48
C LEU A 415 63.43 94.55 -1.32
N ARG A 416 63.23 93.56 -2.20
CA ARG A 416 64.31 93.01 -3.03
C ARG A 416 64.76 93.99 -4.12
N LYS A 417 66.08 94.12 -4.32
CA LYS A 417 66.66 94.68 -5.57
C LYS A 417 66.33 93.72 -6.72
N ARG A 418 65.39 94.09 -7.59
CA ARG A 418 65.18 93.37 -8.87
C ARG A 418 66.43 93.59 -9.72
N SER A 419 67.29 92.58 -9.81
CA SER A 419 68.47 92.63 -10.66
C SER A 419 68.06 92.52 -12.13
N LYS A 420 68.50 93.46 -12.98
CA LYS A 420 69.41 93.21 -14.13
C LYS A 420 69.46 94.41 -15.12
N SER A 421 70.61 94.47 -15.80
CA SER A 421 71.04 95.24 -17.00
C SER A 421 71.56 96.69 -16.83
N LYS A 422 72.91 96.75 -16.78
CA LYS A 422 73.86 97.62 -17.50
C LYS A 422 73.30 98.77 -18.36
N GLU A 423 74.03 99.89 -18.27
CA GLU A 423 74.00 101.09 -19.13
C GLU A 423 72.81 102.03 -18.90
N GLU A 424 72.95 102.95 -17.93
CA GLU A 424 73.13 104.38 -18.22
C GLU A 424 73.16 105.22 -16.92
N MET A 425 74.03 106.23 -16.96
CA MET A 425 74.26 107.31 -15.99
C MET A 425 74.91 106.96 -14.64
N SER A 426 76.22 106.81 -14.73
CA SER A 426 77.21 106.94 -13.67
C SER A 426 77.03 108.19 -12.79
N LEU A 427 76.77 107.99 -11.50
CA LEU A 427 77.34 108.80 -10.43
C LEU A 427 77.93 107.82 -9.40
N LYS A 428 79.24 107.91 -9.20
CA LYS A 428 80.06 107.05 -8.33
C LYS A 428 79.36 106.77 -7.00
N GLU A 429 79.03 105.51 -6.74
CA GLU A 429 78.61 105.05 -5.41
C GLU A 429 79.84 104.67 -4.55
N GLY A 430 80.82 105.56 -4.53
CA GLY A 430 81.61 105.81 -3.34
C GLY A 430 80.86 106.90 -2.60
N ASN A 431 80.19 106.55 -1.50
CA ASN A 431 79.26 107.36 -0.70
C ASN A 431 79.31 108.88 -1.05
N PRO A 432 78.36 109.40 -1.87
CA PRO A 432 78.45 110.76 -2.41
C PRO A 432 78.48 111.84 -1.30
N THR A 433 78.02 111.49 -0.10
CA THR A 433 78.16 112.32 1.10
C THR A 433 79.63 112.51 1.52
N LEU A 434 80.47 111.47 1.43
CA LEU A 434 81.90 111.53 1.74
C LEU A 434 82.69 112.32 0.69
N GLU A 435 82.34 112.20 -0.59
CA GLU A 435 83.02 112.92 -1.69
C GLU A 435 82.69 114.42 -1.68
N VAL A 436 81.47 114.80 -1.27
CA VAL A 436 81.08 116.20 -1.05
C VAL A 436 81.75 116.78 0.20
N ILE A 437 81.83 116.00 1.30
CA ILE A 437 82.47 116.42 2.55
C ILE A 437 84.00 116.57 2.36
N SER A 438 84.65 115.65 1.64
CA SER A 438 86.11 115.69 1.43
C SER A 438 86.56 116.90 0.59
N LYS A 439 85.82 117.25 -0.46
CA LYS A 439 86.11 118.46 -1.27
C LYS A 439 85.91 119.76 -0.50
N LEU A 440 84.99 119.80 0.46
CA LEU A 440 84.79 120.94 1.34
C LEU A 440 85.94 121.11 2.34
N GLU A 441 86.50 120.00 2.85
CA GLU A 441 87.66 120.01 3.74
C GLU A 441 88.91 120.55 3.03
N GLU A 442 89.10 120.20 1.74
CA GLU A 442 90.17 120.78 0.91
C GLU A 442 90.00 122.29 0.70
N LEU A 443 88.79 122.77 0.40
CA LEU A 443 88.51 124.20 0.25
C LEU A 443 88.78 124.99 1.53
N LEU A 444 88.42 124.44 2.70
CA LEU A 444 88.69 125.04 4.01
C LEU A 444 90.20 125.17 4.29
N LYS A 445 91.00 124.16 3.92
CA LYS A 445 92.46 124.20 4.10
C LYS A 445 93.14 125.25 3.23
N VAL A 446 92.63 125.51 2.01
CA VAL A 446 93.18 126.54 1.10
C VAL A 446 92.97 127.94 1.66
N ILE A 447 91.79 128.23 2.25
CA ILE A 447 91.45 129.54 2.82
C ILE A 447 92.27 129.87 4.07
N VAL A 448 92.58 128.87 4.92
CA VAL A 448 93.39 129.08 6.13
C VAL A 448 94.86 129.38 5.80
N LYS A 449 95.39 128.84 4.70
CA LYS A 449 96.80 128.99 4.31
C LYS A 449 97.15 130.37 3.76
N THR A 450 96.17 131.15 3.30
CA THR A 450 96.39 132.46 2.66
C THR A 450 96.62 133.60 3.67
N LYS A 451 96.41 133.37 4.98
CA LYS A 451 96.61 134.41 6.02
C LYS A 451 98.03 134.45 6.61
N THR A 452 98.91 133.53 6.25
CA THR A 452 100.31 133.47 6.75
C THR A 452 101.35 134.14 5.84
N ILE A 453 100.92 134.89 4.82
CA ILE A 453 101.79 135.76 4.01
C ILE A 453 101.13 137.13 3.87
N GLU A 454 101.20 137.94 4.93
CA GLU A 454 101.42 139.39 4.91
C GLU A 454 101.97 139.83 6.28
#